data_AF-A0A558DJA1-F1
#
_entry.id   AF-A0A558DJA1-F1
#
_cell.length_a   1.000
_cell.length_b   1.000
_cell.length_c   1.000
_cell.angle_alpha   90.00
_cell.angle_beta   90.00
_cell.angle_gamma   90.00
#
_symmetry.space_group_name_H-M   'P 1'
#
loop_
_entity.id
_entity.type
_entity.pdbx_description
1 polymer ?
#
loop_
_entity_poly.entity_id
_entity_poly.type
_entity_poly.pdbx_seq_one_letter_code
_entity_poly.pdbx_strand_id
1 'polypeptide(L)'
;MKSCPVCRMPGTPSAIHCGEFGGLGLLVGMCARCEAAHRRLPASTVRRRMTAAGVLAAGDVTGRYYVARFCDPGAAQLAVGLLNTAHAGEVANILGWR
;
A
#
# COMPACT_ATOMS: atom_id res chain seq x y z
N MET A 1 -9.85 -3.35 -12.89
CA MET A 1 -8.39 -3.45 -12.69
C MET A 1 -7.94 -2.31 -11.79
N LYS A 2 -7.39 -2.63 -10.62
CA LYS A 2 -6.91 -1.65 -9.63
C LYS A 2 -5.61 -0.97 -10.09
N SER A 3 -5.32 0.19 -9.50
CA SER A 3 -4.14 1.02 -9.80
C SER A 3 -3.19 1.14 -8.62
N CYS A 4 -1.92 1.40 -8.91
CA CYS A 4 -0.93 1.78 -7.90
C CYS A 4 -1.24 3.21 -7.38
N PRO A 5 -1.34 3.45 -6.08
CA PRO A 5 -1.65 4.78 -5.54
C PRO A 5 -0.48 5.77 -5.67
N VAL A 6 0.75 5.29 -5.91
CA VAL A 6 1.92 6.15 -6.12
C VAL A 6 1.96 6.74 -7.53
N CYS A 7 1.85 5.90 -8.57
CA CYS A 7 1.93 6.36 -9.98
C CYS A 7 0.59 6.41 -10.71
N ARG A 8 -0.49 5.93 -10.09
CA ARG A 8 -1.87 5.88 -10.63
C ARG A 8 -2.04 5.02 -11.89
N MET A 9 -1.01 4.27 -12.27
CA MET A 9 -1.07 3.32 -13.38
C MET A 9 -1.72 2.01 -12.92
N PRO A 10 -2.50 1.34 -13.80
CA PRO A 10 -2.97 -0.01 -13.55
C PRO A 10 -1.78 -0.98 -13.45
N GLY A 11 -1.93 -2.01 -12.62
CA GLY A 11 -0.92 -3.06 -12.47
C GLY A 11 -1.15 -3.89 -11.22
N THR A 12 -0.45 -5.02 -11.11
CA THR A 12 -0.45 -5.84 -9.89
C THR A 12 0.51 -5.26 -8.85
N PRO A 13 0.20 -5.38 -7.55
CA PRO A 13 1.10 -4.98 -6.50
C PRO A 13 2.30 -5.94 -6.45
N SER A 14 3.51 -5.40 -6.34
CA SER A 14 4.75 -6.15 -6.11
C SER A 14 5.26 -6.02 -4.68
N ALA A 15 4.81 -4.98 -3.97
CA ALA A 15 5.15 -4.73 -2.58
C ALA A 15 3.95 -4.18 -1.82
N ILE A 16 3.94 -4.43 -0.51
CA ILE A 16 2.93 -3.95 0.43
C ILE A 16 3.61 -3.01 1.41
N HIS A 17 3.02 -1.84 1.61
CA HIS A 17 3.51 -0.86 2.56
C HIS A 17 2.47 -0.61 3.65
N CYS A 18 2.93 -0.63 4.89
CA CYS A 18 2.16 -0.17 6.02
C CYS A 18 2.30 1.35 6.17
N GLY A 19 1.20 2.02 6.47
CA GLY A 19 1.16 3.45 6.75
C GLY A 19 0.01 3.81 7.67
N GLU A 20 -0.09 5.09 7.99
CA GLU A 20 -1.14 5.66 8.84
C GLU A 20 -1.70 6.93 8.20
N PHE A 21 -3.01 7.12 8.29
CA PHE A 21 -3.65 8.38 7.91
C PHE A 21 -4.91 8.64 8.75
N GLY A 22 -4.98 9.82 9.38
CA GLY A 22 -6.16 10.23 10.14
C GLY A 22 -6.55 9.26 11.26
N GLY A 23 -5.57 8.60 11.90
CA GLY A 23 -5.78 7.58 12.92
C GLY A 23 -6.11 6.18 12.38
N LEU A 24 -6.25 6.01 11.06
CA LEU A 24 -6.45 4.70 10.44
C LEU A 24 -5.11 4.05 10.09
N GLY A 25 -5.01 2.74 10.35
CA GLY A 25 -3.95 1.91 9.81
C GLY A 25 -4.22 1.54 8.35
N LEU A 26 -3.20 1.57 7.51
CA LEU A 26 -3.33 1.29 6.07
C LEU A 26 -2.30 0.27 5.62
N LEU A 27 -2.74 -0.69 4.81
CA LEU A 27 -1.87 -1.44 3.91
C LEU A 27 -2.11 -1.00 2.49
N VAL A 28 -1.03 -0.66 1.79
CA VAL A 28 -1.07 -0.07 0.46
C VAL A 28 -0.23 -0.92 -0.49
N GLY A 29 -0.85 -1.39 -1.57
CA GLY A 29 -0.17 -2.13 -2.63
C GLY A 29 0.52 -1.19 -3.60
N MET A 30 1.78 -1.46 -3.93
CA MET A 30 2.60 -0.66 -4.84
C MET A 30 3.14 -1.52 -5.98
N CYS A 31 3.19 -0.97 -7.20
CA CYS A 31 3.70 -1.70 -8.37
C CYS A 31 5.23 -1.75 -8.44
N ALA A 32 5.76 -2.72 -9.18
CA ALA A 32 7.20 -2.98 -9.32
C ALA A 32 8.00 -1.77 -9.81
N ARG A 33 7.41 -0.95 -10.69
CA ARG A 33 8.03 0.29 -11.16
C ARG A 33 8.26 1.30 -10.04
N CYS A 34 7.26 1.50 -9.19
CA CYS A 34 7.37 2.42 -8.06
C CYS A 34 8.30 1.87 -6.98
N GLU A 35 8.30 0.55 -6.77
CA GLU A 35 9.21 -0.13 -5.86
C GLU A 35 10.66 0.06 -6.26
N ALA A 36 11.00 -0.24 -7.52
CA ALA A 36 12.33 -0.05 -8.06
C ALA A 36 12.79 1.41 -8.00
N ALA A 37 11.87 2.36 -8.25
CA ALA A 37 12.16 3.78 -8.13
C ALA A 37 12.44 4.20 -6.68
N HIS A 38 11.66 3.71 -5.71
CA HIS A 38 11.84 4.04 -4.29
C HIS A 38 13.19 3.58 -3.75
N ARG A 39 13.71 2.43 -4.18
CA ARG A 39 15.04 1.93 -3.78
C ARG A 39 16.19 2.89 -4.15
N ARG A 40 15.98 3.80 -5.10
CA ARG A 40 16.99 4.76 -5.58
C ARG A 40 16.81 6.17 -4.99
N LEU A 41 15.77 6.39 -4.19
CA LEU A 41 15.43 7.70 -3.66
C LEU A 41 15.83 7.83 -2.19
N PRO A 42 16.14 9.06 -1.72
CA PRO A 42 16.31 9.31 -0.31
C PRO A 42 15.06 8.92 0.49
N ALA A 43 15.27 8.38 1.69
CA ALA A 43 14.18 7.94 2.57
C ALA A 43 13.14 9.04 2.85
N SER A 44 13.57 10.29 2.95
CA SER A 44 12.68 11.45 3.13
C SER A 44 11.73 11.65 1.94
N THR A 45 12.22 11.46 0.71
CA THR A 45 11.43 11.53 -0.52
C THR A 45 10.47 10.36 -0.62
N VAL A 46 10.92 9.14 -0.29
CA VAL A 46 10.06 7.96 -0.25
C VAL A 46 8.92 8.16 0.75
N ARG A 47 9.22 8.64 1.96
CA ARG A 47 8.22 8.92 2.99
C ARG A 47 7.18 9.93 2.52
N ARG A 48 7.58 11.03 1.87
CA ARG A 48 6.64 12.02 1.30
C ARG A 48 5.74 11.40 0.24
N ARG A 49 6.29 10.59 -0.67
CA ARG A 49 5.51 9.87 -1.69
C ARG A 49 4.51 8.90 -1.08
N MET A 50 4.95 8.11 -0.10
CA MET A 50 4.09 7.15 0.59
C MET A 50 3.00 7.83 1.41
N THR A 51 3.28 8.99 2.02
CA THR A 51 2.27 9.79 2.71
C THR A 51 1.19 10.26 1.73
N ALA A 52 1.58 10.83 0.59
CA ALA A 52 0.63 11.27 -0.44
C ALA A 52 -0.19 10.10 -1.03
N ALA A 53 0.45 8.95 -1.27
CA ALA A 53 -0.23 7.74 -1.71
C ALA A 53 -1.19 7.20 -0.63
N GLY A 54 -0.80 7.28 0.65
CA GLY A 54 -1.62 6.90 1.79
C GLY A 54 -2.88 7.76 1.91
N VAL A 55 -2.76 9.09 1.79
CA VAL A 55 -3.92 10.01 1.78
C VAL A 55 -4.91 9.63 0.67
N LEU A 56 -4.40 9.42 -0.54
CA LEU A 56 -5.20 9.10 -1.71
C LEU A 56 -5.87 7.72 -1.58
N ALA A 57 -5.14 6.73 -1.08
CA ALA A 57 -5.66 5.38 -0.86
C ALA A 57 -6.68 5.36 0.30
N ALA A 58 -6.45 6.10 1.39
CA ALA A 58 -7.35 6.19 2.52
C ALA A 58 -8.74 6.68 2.10
N GLY A 59 -8.79 7.72 1.26
CA GLY A 59 -10.05 8.30 0.75
C GLY A 59 -10.73 7.51 -0.37
N ASP A 60 -10.14 6.42 -0.86
CA ASP A 60 -10.67 5.68 -2.00
C ASP A 60 -11.90 4.80 -1.68
N VAL A 61 -13.08 5.36 -1.84
CA VAL A 61 -14.35 4.64 -1.72
C VAL A 61 -14.73 3.87 -3.00
N THR A 62 -14.00 4.08 -4.10
CA THR A 62 -14.33 3.51 -5.42
C THR A 62 -13.69 2.13 -5.63
N GLY A 63 -12.79 1.72 -4.74
CA GLY A 63 -12.03 0.48 -4.88
C GLY A 63 -10.98 0.52 -6.00
N ARG A 64 -10.64 1.72 -6.49
CA ARG A 64 -9.66 1.94 -7.56
C ARG A 64 -8.25 1.51 -7.17
N TYR A 65 -7.86 1.63 -5.90
CA TYR A 65 -6.52 1.34 -5.42
C TYR A 65 -6.44 0.05 -4.60
N TYR A 66 -5.23 -0.48 -4.49
CA TYR A 66 -4.88 -1.58 -3.59
C TYR A 66 -4.71 -1.02 -2.18
N VAL A 67 -5.79 -1.03 -1.41
CA VAL A 67 -5.81 -0.53 -0.04
C VAL A 67 -6.62 -1.44 0.86
N ALA A 68 -6.10 -1.68 2.06
CA ALA A 68 -6.82 -2.30 3.16
C ALA A 68 -6.73 -1.33 4.35
N ARG A 69 -7.87 -1.10 4.99
CA ARG A 69 -8.02 -0.13 6.07
C ARG A 69 -8.26 -0.86 7.37
N PHE A 70 -7.63 -0.39 8.42
CA PHE A 70 -7.72 -0.91 9.77
C PHE A 70 -8.18 0.23 10.67
N CYS A 71 -8.97 -0.12 11.69
CA CYS A 71 -9.54 0.85 12.63
C CYS A 71 -8.48 1.60 13.44
N ASP A 72 -7.29 1.02 13.59
CA ASP A 72 -6.14 1.63 14.24
C ASP A 72 -4.82 1.25 13.54
N PRO A 73 -3.74 2.02 13.75
CA PRO A 73 -2.44 1.76 13.11
C PRO A 73 -1.76 0.48 13.59
N GLY A 74 -2.00 0.07 14.85
CA GLY A 74 -1.41 -1.14 15.43
C GLY A 74 -1.93 -2.41 14.75
N ALA A 75 -3.23 -2.46 14.44
CA ALA A 75 -3.82 -3.56 13.68
C ALA A 75 -3.21 -3.71 12.27
N ALA A 76 -2.93 -2.59 11.58
CA ALA A 76 -2.24 -2.64 10.29
C ALA A 76 -0.79 -3.12 10.41
N GLN A 77 -0.08 -2.70 11.47
CA GLN A 77 1.28 -3.18 11.74
C GLN A 77 1.33 -4.67 12.04
N LEU A 78 0.37 -5.17 12.82
CA LEU A 78 0.25 -6.61 13.08
C LEU A 78 -0.05 -7.37 11.78
N ALA A 79 -1.00 -6.86 10.97
CA ALA A 79 -1.36 -7.47 9.70
C ALA A 79 -0.17 -7.53 8.73
N VAL A 80 0.61 -6.45 8.56
CA VAL A 80 1.80 -6.51 7.69
C VAL A 80 2.85 -7.47 8.22
N GLY A 81 3.02 -7.56 9.54
CA GLY A 81 3.93 -8.52 10.17
C GLY A 81 3.55 -9.97 9.84
N LEU A 82 2.26 -10.30 9.93
CA LEU A 82 1.72 -11.62 9.57
C LEU A 82 1.80 -11.90 8.06
N LEU A 83 1.70 -10.86 7.23
CA LEU A 83 1.71 -10.97 5.77
C LEU A 83 3.12 -10.98 5.17
N ASN A 84 4.13 -10.51 5.90
CA ASN A 84 5.53 -10.46 5.43
C ASN A 84 6.15 -11.84 5.15
N THR A 85 5.51 -12.92 5.56
CA THR A 85 5.92 -14.30 5.21
C THR A 85 5.40 -14.74 3.85
N ALA A 86 4.47 -13.99 3.24
CA ALA A 86 3.82 -14.31 1.98
C ALA A 86 4.29 -13.38 0.86
N HIS A 87 4.25 -13.85 -0.39
CA HIS A 87 4.57 -13.00 -1.53
C HIS A 87 3.47 -11.96 -1.80
N ALA A 88 3.80 -10.83 -2.42
CA ALA A 88 2.83 -9.74 -2.64
C ALA A 88 1.56 -10.17 -3.39
N GLY A 89 1.66 -11.15 -4.29
CA GLY A 89 0.48 -11.72 -4.97
C GLY A 89 -0.43 -12.54 -4.05
N GLU A 90 0.14 -13.28 -3.10
CA GLU A 90 -0.61 -14.02 -2.07
C GLU A 90 -1.25 -13.05 -1.08
N VAL A 91 -0.51 -12.03 -0.66
CA VAL A 91 -1.05 -10.96 0.19
C VAL A 91 -2.20 -10.24 -0.50
N ALA A 92 -2.08 -9.93 -1.79
CA ALA A 92 -3.18 -9.34 -2.56
C ALA A 92 -4.41 -10.25 -2.56
N ASN A 93 -4.24 -11.57 -2.71
CA ASN A 93 -5.34 -12.52 -2.62
C ASN A 93 -5.98 -12.57 -1.22
N ILE A 94 -5.19 -12.62 -0.15
CA ILE A 94 -5.65 -12.62 1.25
C ILE A 94 -6.45 -11.34 1.55
N LEU A 95 -5.99 -10.20 1.06
CA LEU A 95 -6.64 -8.90 1.22
C LEU A 95 -7.82 -8.69 0.26
N GLY A 96 -8.18 -9.68 -0.56
CA GLY A 96 -9.31 -9.60 -1.51
C GLY A 96 -9.08 -8.65 -2.68
N TRP A 97 -7.82 -8.32 -2.99
CA TRP A 97 -7.45 -7.44 -4.08
C TRP A 97 -7.31 -8.17 -5.43
N ARG A 98 -8.40 -8.78 -5.87
CA ARG A 98 -8.50 -9.44 -7.18
C ARG A 98 -8.64 -8.43 -8.32
#